data_AF-A0A9X7A610-F1
#
_entry.id   AF-A0A9X7A610-F1
#
_cell.length_a   1.000
_cell.length_b   1.000
_cell.length_c   1.000
_cell.angle_alpha   90.00
_cell.angle_beta   90.00
_cell.angle_gamma   90.00
#
_symmetry.space_group_name_H-M   'P 1'
#
loop_
_entity.id
_entity.type
_entity.pdbx_description
1 polymer ?
#
loop_
_entity_poly.entity_id
_entity_poly.type
_entity_poly.pdbx_seq_one_letter_code
_entity_poly.pdbx_strand_id
1 'polypeptide(L)' 'MKLHYEFDDLKDFDFMTYLPIILPVILVSALLILIALIDLYRHRKTRENVVFWTFIVIFANTFGPILYFVMGRKDSERS' A
#
# COMPACT_ATOMS: atom_id res chain seq x y z
N MET A 1 -44.26 12.87 13.17
CA MET A 1 -43.11 11.96 13.39
C MET A 1 -41.85 12.79 13.13
N LYS A 2 -41.19 13.30 14.18
CA LYS A 2 -39.98 14.13 14.04
C LYS A 2 -38.83 13.19 13.71
N LEU A 3 -38.29 13.31 12.50
CA LEU A 3 -37.08 12.60 12.09
C LEU A 3 -35.89 13.31 12.77
N HIS A 4 -35.56 12.90 13.99
CA HIS A 4 -34.45 13.43 14.78
C HIS A 4 -33.15 12.69 14.40
N TYR A 5 -32.81 12.72 13.11
CA TYR A 5 -31.50 12.32 12.59
C TYR A 5 -30.81 13.62 12.17
N GLU A 6 -30.22 14.34 13.13
CA GLU A 6 -29.56 15.60 12.81
C GLU A 6 -28.04 15.44 12.78
N PHE A 7 -27.34 15.15 13.88
CA PHE A 7 -25.86 15.06 13.82
C PHE A 7 -25.24 14.12 14.87
N ASP A 8 -26.05 13.49 15.72
CA ASP A 8 -25.56 12.69 16.84
C ASP A 8 -25.18 11.26 16.44
N ASP A 9 -25.92 10.63 15.50
CA ASP A 9 -25.60 9.28 14.99
C ASP A 9 -24.25 9.22 14.25
N LEU A 10 -23.73 10.35 13.78
CA LEU A 10 -22.41 10.45 13.12
C LEU A 10 -21.25 10.41 14.14
N LYS A 11 -21.52 10.60 15.43
CA LYS A 11 -20.51 10.50 16.49
C LYS A 11 -20.41 9.09 17.06
N ASP A 12 -21.40 8.24 16.81
CA ASP A 12 -21.45 6.86 17.27
C ASP A 12 -20.62 5.89 16.40
N PHE A 13 -19.91 6.40 15.38
CA PHE A 13 -18.94 5.61 14.63
C PHE A 13 -17.76 5.21 15.52
N ASP A 14 -17.86 4.00 16.09
CA ASP A 14 -16.79 3.43 16.90
C ASP A 14 -15.68 2.82 16.01
N PHE A 15 -14.66 3.63 15.75
CA PHE A 15 -13.47 3.21 15.03
C PHE A 15 -12.73 2.03 15.70
N MET A 16 -12.87 1.85 17.02
CA MET A 16 -12.19 0.77 17.75
C MET A 16 -12.73 -0.61 17.33
N THR A 17 -14.00 -0.69 16.94
CA THR A 17 -14.63 -1.91 16.44
C THR A 17 -14.05 -2.35 15.09
N TYR A 18 -13.66 -1.40 14.23
CA TYR A 18 -13.11 -1.70 12.89
C TYR A 18 -11.58 -1.86 12.88
N LEU A 19 -10.90 -1.35 13.91
CA LEU A 19 -9.44 -1.40 14.04
C LEU A 19 -8.85 -2.82 13.86
N PRO A 20 -9.40 -3.91 14.43
CA PRO A 20 -8.84 -5.25 14.28
C PRO A 20 -8.85 -5.79 12.85
N ILE A 21 -9.77 -5.30 12.01
CA ILE A 21 -9.90 -5.70 10.61
C ILE A 21 -9.00 -4.83 9.72
N ILE A 22 -8.88 -3.55 10.05
CA ILE A 22 -8.06 -2.58 9.30
C ILE A 22 -6.56 -2.80 9.56
N LEU A 23 -6.19 -3.11 10.81
CA LEU A 23 -4.81 -3.31 11.24
C LEU A 23 -4.03 -4.33 10.39
N PRO A 24 -4.52 -5.56 10.13
CA PRO A 24 -3.79 -6.52 9.31
C PRO A 24 -3.61 -6.04 7.87
N VAL A 25 -4.60 -5.35 7.29
CA VAL A 25 -4.50 -4.80 5.93
C VAL A 25 -3.39 -3.75 5.85
N ILE A 26 -3.33 -2.85 6.85
CA ILE A 26 -2.27 -1.83 6.94
C ILE A 26 -0.90 -2.50 7.15
N LEU A 27 -0.81 -3.50 8.04
CA LEU A 27 0.44 -4.21 8.31
C LEU A 27 0.98 -4.90 7.05
N VAL A 28 0.13 -5.62 6.32
CA VAL A 28 0.53 -6.27 5.06
C VAL A 28 0.92 -5.23 4.01
N SER A 29 0.15 -4.14 3.87
CA SER A 29 0.46 -3.07 2.93
C SER A 29 1.81 -2.41 3.25
N ALA A 30 2.07 -2.12 4.53
CA ALA A 30 3.32 -1.55 5.00
C ALA A 30 4.51 -2.50 4.76
N LEU A 31 4.34 -3.80 5.05
CA LEU A 31 5.35 -4.82 4.76
C LEU A 31 5.66 -4.89 3.26
N LEU A 32 4.64 -4.90 2.41
CA LEU A 32 4.82 -4.93 0.95
C LEU A 32 5.59 -3.71 0.45
N ILE A 33 5.24 -2.51 0.93
CA ILE A 33 5.94 -1.26 0.62
C ILE A 33 7.40 -1.36 1.06
N LEU A 34 7.66 -1.76 2.31
CA LEU A 34 9.02 -1.88 2.85
C LEU A 34 9.87 -2.87 2.05
N ILE A 35 9.34 -4.07 1.76
CA ILE A 35 10.09 -5.07 1.00
C ILE A 35 10.35 -4.57 -0.42
N ALA A 36 9.36 -3.95 -1.07
CA ALA A 36 9.53 -3.37 -2.41
C ALA A 36 10.62 -2.29 -2.43
N LEU A 37 10.62 -1.37 -1.46
CA LEU A 37 11.65 -0.33 -1.31
C LEU A 37 13.03 -0.91 -1.04
N ILE A 38 13.15 -1.89 -0.13
CA ILE A 38 14.43 -2.55 0.18
C ILE A 38 14.96 -3.28 -1.05
N ASP A 39 14.11 -4.04 -1.74
CA ASP A 39 14.49 -4.78 -2.94
C ASP A 39 14.95 -3.83 -4.06
N LEU A 40 14.23 -2.72 -4.22
CA LEU A 40 14.54 -1.69 -5.21
C LEU A 40 15.84 -0.96 -4.91
N TYR A 41 16.09 -0.64 -3.63
CA TYR A 41 17.35 -0.04 -3.18
C TYR A 41 18.53 -0.99 -3.34
N ARG A 42 18.34 -2.29 -3.05
CA ARG A 42 19.41 -3.30 -3.14
C ARG A 42 19.83 -3.57 -4.59
N HIS A 43 18.89 -3.58 -5.53
CA HIS A 43 19.15 -3.84 -6.95
C HIS A 43 19.28 -2.56 -7.80
N ARG A 44 19.48 -1.41 -7.15
CA ARG A 44 19.58 -0.10 -7.83
C ARG A 44 20.70 0.01 -8.88
N LYS A 45 21.74 -0.82 -8.77
CA LYS A 45 22.91 -0.78 -9.68
C LYS A 45 22.74 -1.67 -10.91
N THR A 46 21.86 -2.67 -10.84
CA THR A 46 21.65 -3.65 -11.92
C THR A 46 20.40 -3.37 -12.73
N ARG A 47 19.51 -2.49 -12.24
CA ARG A 47 18.24 -2.18 -12.88
C ARG A 47 18.26 -0.75 -13.42
N GLU A 48 17.92 -0.59 -14.70
CA GLU A 48 17.84 0.72 -15.35
C GLU A 48 16.58 1.50 -14.92
N ASN A 49 15.47 0.78 -14.73
CA ASN A 49 14.15 1.37 -14.43
C ASN A 49 13.85 1.53 -12.93
N VAL A 50 14.87 1.64 -12.08
CA VAL A 50 14.70 1.73 -10.61
C VAL A 50 13.87 2.95 -10.22
N VAL A 51 14.14 4.08 -10.86
CA VAL A 51 13.43 5.35 -10.59
C VAL A 51 11.95 5.22 -10.96
N PHE A 52 11.63 4.61 -12.11
CA PHE A 52 10.26 4.39 -12.55
C PHE A 52 9.46 3.53 -11.55
N TRP A 53 10.05 2.43 -11.08
CA TRP A 53 9.42 1.58 -10.07
C TRP A 53 9.25 2.29 -8.72
N THR A 54 10.19 3.15 -8.30
CA THR A 54 10.06 3.95 -7.07
C THR A 54 8.83 4.86 -7.15
N PHE A 55 8.65 5.55 -8.28
CA PHE A 55 7.47 6.39 -8.49
C PHE A 55 6.18 5.57 -8.41
N ILE A 56 6.11 4.41 -9.06
CA ILE A 56 4.91 3.55 -8.98
C ILE A 56 4.62 3.12 -7.55
N VAL A 57 5.64 2.66 -6.80
CA VAL A 57 5.46 2.19 -5.42
C VAL A 57 4.95 3.31 -4.51
N ILE A 58 5.43 4.55 -4.69
CA ILE A 58 5.02 5.69 -3.88
C ILE A 58 3.63 6.21 -4.29
N PHE A 59 3.34 6.34 -5.59
CA PHE A 59 2.09 6.94 -6.07
C PHE A 59 0.90 5.98 -6.07
N ALA A 60 1.14 4.67 -6.22
CA ALA A 60 0.07 3.67 -6.30
C ALA A 60 -0.23 2.95 -4.96
N ASN A 61 0.30 3.43 -3.83
CA ASN A 61 0.03 2.93 -2.46
C ASN A 61 0.10 1.41 -2.33
N THR A 62 -1.02 0.70 -2.15
CA THR A 62 -1.05 -0.77 -2.04
C THR A 62 -0.87 -1.45 -3.39
N PHE A 63 -1.34 -0.84 -4.47
CA PHE A 63 -1.19 -1.40 -5.82
C PHE A 63 0.25 -1.30 -6.32
N GLY A 64 0.99 -0.26 -5.94
CA GLY A 64 2.38 -0.05 -6.38
C GLY A 64 3.32 -1.22 -6.06
N PRO A 65 3.43 -1.65 -4.78
CA PRO A 65 4.18 -2.83 -4.36
C PRO A 65 3.68 -4.11 -5.03
N ILE A 66 2.37 -4.28 -5.18
CA ILE A 66 1.80 -5.46 -5.84
C ILE A 66 2.26 -5.51 -7.31
N LEU A 67 2.14 -4.40 -8.04
CA LEU A 67 2.61 -4.28 -9.43
C LEU A 67 4.12 -4.48 -9.52
N TYR A 68 4.89 -3.95 -8.58
CA TYR A 68 6.34 -4.16 -8.50
C TYR A 68 6.69 -5.65 -8.33
N PHE A 69 6.01 -6.35 -7.41
CA PHE A 69 6.26 -7.78 -7.20
C PHE A 69 5.85 -8.63 -8.40
N VAL A 70 4.74 -8.30 -9.06
CA VAL A 70 4.21 -9.07 -10.19
C VAL A 70 5.00 -8.83 -11.49
N MET A 71 5.31 -7.57 -11.80
CA MET A 71 5.95 -7.16 -13.05
C MET A 71 7.41 -6.74 -12.85
N GLY A 72 7.68 -5.83 -11.91
CA GLY A 72 9.02 -5.26 -11.70
C GLY A 72 10.11 -6.25 -11.27
N ARG A 73 9.74 -7.37 -10.63
CA ARG A 73 10.68 -8.44 -10.31
C ARG A 73 11.18 -9.20 -11.56
N LYS A 74 10.31 -9.41 -12.56
CA LYS A 74 10.65 -10.19 -13.78
C LYS A 74 11.54 -9.43 -14.75
N ASP A 75 11.43 -8.11 -14.80
CA ASP A 75 12.33 -7.26 -15.60
C ASP A 75 13.80 -7.43 -15.19
N SER A 76 14.07 -7.89 -13.97
CA SER A 76 15.44 -8.09 -13.48
C SER A 76 16.08 -9.44 -13.83
N GLU A 77 15.29 -10.44 -14.25
CA GLU A 77 15.81 -11.76 -14.64
C GLU A 77 16.08 -11.87 -16.15
N ARG A 78 15.67 -10.87 -16.95
CA ARG A 78 15.71 -10.93 -18.42
C ARG A 78 16.84 -10.12 -19.05
N SER A 79 17.70 -9.49 -18.25
CA SER A 79 18.89 -8.76 -18.71
C SER A 79 20.18 -9.53 -18.48
#